data_AF-A0A3B9DV85-F1
#
_entry.id   AF-A0A3B9DV85-F1
#
_cell.length_a   1.000
_cell.length_b   1.000
_cell.length_c   1.000
_cell.angle_alpha   90.00
_cell.angle_beta   90.00
_cell.angle_gamma   90.00
#
_symmetry.space_group_name_H-M   'P 1'
#
loop_
_entity.id
_entity.type
_entity.pdbx_description
1 polymer ?
#
loop_
_entity_poly.entity_id
_entity_poly.type
_entity_poly.pdbx_seq_one_letter_code
_entity_poly.pdbx_strand_id
1 'polypeptide(L)' 'MNERPKDILQRKIDRDRRNGKMTRAKAIHYHCIDCMGYQSYEVKKCANTNCPLWEFRMGTKTPLRESTREEPAGQDDE' A
#
# COMPACT_ATOMS: atom_id res chain seq x y z
N MET A 1 2.09 12.95 -22.61
CA MET A 1 0.81 13.10 -21.89
C MET A 1 1.11 12.88 -20.42
N ASN A 2 0.94 13.90 -19.57
CA ASN A 2 1.31 13.82 -18.16
C ASN A 2 0.17 13.15 -17.39
N GLU A 3 0.36 11.90 -16.98
CA GLU A 3 -0.60 11.20 -16.12
C GLU A 3 -0.68 11.89 -14.76
N ARG A 4 -1.91 12.12 -14.27
CA ARG A 4 -2.08 12.76 -12.96
C ARG A 4 -1.69 11.76 -11.87
N PRO A 5 -1.02 12.20 -10.79
CA PRO A 5 -0.62 11.33 -9.68
C PRO A 5 -1.76 10.47 -9.10
N LYS A 6 -2.98 11.00 -9.09
CA LYS A 6 -4.20 10.27 -8.69
C LYS A 6 -4.48 9.04 -9.56
N ASP A 7 -4.32 9.18 -10.87
CA ASP A 7 -4.63 8.12 -11.83
C ASP A 7 -3.64 6.95 -11.66
N ILE A 8 -2.37 7.26 -11.35
CA ILE A 8 -1.33 6.26 -11.01
C ILE A 8 -1.70 5.49 -9.75
N LEU A 9 -2.14 6.20 -8.70
CA LEU A 9 -2.54 5.57 -7.44
C LEU A 9 -3.77 4.65 -7.65
N GLN A 10 -4.78 5.12 -8.37
CA GLN A 10 -6.02 4.36 -8.60
C GLN A 10 -5.73 3.05 -9.34
N ARG A 11 -4.92 3.08 -10.41
CA ARG A 11 -4.51 1.87 -11.14
C ARG A 11 -3.78 0.87 -10.24
N LYS A 12 -3.00 1.34 -9.27
CA LYS A 12 -2.31 0.47 -8.30
C LYS A 12 -3.31 -0.18 -7.34
N ILE A 13 -4.28 0.58 -6.83
CA ILE A 13 -5.36 0.07 -5.98
C ILE A 13 -6.14 -1.02 -6.72
N ASP A 14 -6.53 -0.77 -7.97
CA ASP A 14 -7.33 -1.71 -8.76
C ASP A 14 -6.54 -2.98 -9.10
N ARG A 15 -5.25 -2.86 -9.37
CA ARG A 15 -4.34 -4.02 -9.54
C ARG A 15 -4.28 -4.86 -8.27
N ASP A 16 -4.10 -4.23 -7.11
CA ASP A 16 -4.01 -4.96 -5.84
C ASP A 16 -5.33 -5.61 -5.43
N ARG A 17 -6.47 -5.01 -5.77
CA ARG A 17 -7.80 -5.61 -5.63
C ARG A 17 -7.96 -6.83 -6.54
N ARG A 18 -7.66 -6.70 -7.83
CA ARG A 18 -7.76 -7.82 -8.80
C ARG A 18 -6.88 -9.00 -8.42
N ASN A 19 -5.67 -8.74 -7.94
CA ASN A 19 -4.70 -9.78 -7.61
C ASN A 19 -4.90 -10.37 -6.20
N GLY A 20 -5.93 -9.98 -5.45
CA GLY A 20 -6.12 -10.39 -4.05
C GLY A 20 -4.99 -9.93 -3.10
N LYS A 21 -4.15 -8.99 -3.54
CA LYS A 21 -2.97 -8.50 -2.79
C LYS A 21 -3.31 -7.30 -1.91
N MET A 22 -4.58 -6.90 -1.81
CA MET A 22 -5.04 -5.79 -1.00
C MET A 22 -5.11 -6.18 0.48
N THR A 23 -4.20 -5.65 1.28
CA THR A 23 -4.19 -5.85 2.75
C THR A 23 -4.69 -4.59 3.46
N ARG A 24 -5.09 -4.73 4.74
CA ARG A 24 -5.44 -3.57 5.59
C ARG A 24 -4.34 -2.50 5.61
N ALA A 25 -3.09 -2.93 5.77
CA ALA A 25 -1.93 -2.04 5.78
C ALA A 25 -1.76 -1.28 4.46
N LYS A 26 -1.98 -1.95 3.31
CA LYS A 26 -1.95 -1.29 1.99
C LYS A 26 -3.10 -0.32 1.81
N ALA A 27 -4.32 -0.69 2.21
CA ALA A 27 -5.48 0.19 2.12
C ALA A 27 -5.27 1.48 2.92
N ILE A 28 -4.77 1.36 4.15
CA ILE A 28 -4.41 2.52 4.98
C ILE A 28 -3.31 3.36 4.31
N HIS A 29 -2.25 2.72 3.81
CA HIS A 29 -1.17 3.43 3.13
C HIS A 29 -1.66 4.20 1.89
N TYR A 30 -2.53 3.61 1.07
CA TYR A 30 -3.13 4.28 -0.08
C TYR A 30 -4.00 5.45 0.32
N HIS A 31 -4.78 5.31 1.39
CA HIS A 31 -5.51 6.43 1.97
C HIS A 31 -4.58 7.56 2.43
N CYS A 32 -3.44 7.23 3.06
CA CYS A 32 -2.46 8.25 3.44
C CYS A 32 -1.84 8.96 2.22
N ILE A 33 -1.57 8.24 1.12
CA ILE A 33 -1.09 8.86 -0.12
C ILE A 33 -2.13 9.84 -0.68
N ASP A 34 -3.41 9.47 -0.71
CA ASP A 34 -4.51 10.34 -1.14
C ASP A 34 -4.63 11.59 -0.23
N CYS A 35 -4.59 11.39 1.09
CA CYS A 35 -4.60 12.46 2.09
C CYS A 35 -3.45 13.46 1.92
N MET A 36 -2.25 12.99 1.56
CA MET A 36 -1.06 13.83 1.34
C MET A 36 -0.92 14.33 -0.12
N GLY A 37 -2.03 14.45 -0.86
CA GLY A 37 -2.03 15.02 -2.21
C GLY A 37 -1.32 14.15 -3.25
N TYR A 38 -1.45 12.83 -3.13
CA TYR A 38 -0.86 11.83 -4.01
C TYR A 38 0.69 11.76 -3.95
N GLN A 39 1.30 12.33 -2.91
CA GLN A 39 2.75 12.30 -2.71
C GLN A 39 3.13 11.28 -1.63
N SER A 40 3.71 10.15 -2.04
CA SER A 40 4.10 9.06 -1.13
C SER A 40 5.20 9.46 -0.15
N TYR A 41 6.07 10.40 -0.54
CA TYR A 41 7.12 10.92 0.31
C TYR A 41 6.57 11.74 1.49
N GLU A 42 5.50 12.50 1.26
CA GLU A 42 4.86 13.33 2.28
C GLU A 42 4.16 12.49 3.37
N VAL A 43 3.72 11.26 3.05
CA VAL A 43 3.20 10.31 4.05
C VAL A 43 4.22 10.06 5.16
N LYS A 44 5.51 10.00 4.82
CA LYS A 44 6.57 9.81 5.82
C LYS A 44 6.74 11.02 6.73
N LYS A 45 6.51 12.21 6.18
CA LYS A 45 6.63 13.52 6.84
C LYS A 45 5.37 13.97 7.57
N CYS A 46 4.27 13.22 7.48
CA CYS A 46 3.03 13.56 8.17
C CYS A 46 3.24 13.73 9.68
N ALA A 47 3.06 14.97 10.15
CA ALA A 47 3.24 15.38 11.55
C ALA A 47 1.96 15.21 12.40
N ASN A 48 0.84 14.78 11.81
CA ASN A 48 -0.42 14.60 12.52
C ASN A 48 -0.43 13.31 13.35
N THR A 49 0.29 13.31 14.48
CA THR A 49 0.40 12.18 15.41
C THR A 49 -0.92 11.83 16.09
N ASN A 50 -1.89 12.74 16.11
CA ASN A 50 -3.24 12.49 16.64
C ASN A 50 -4.15 11.73 15.66
N CYS A 51 -3.70 11.49 14.42
CA CYS A 51 -4.47 10.71 13.46
C CYS A 51 -4.52 9.23 13.90
N PRO A 52 -5.70 8.60 14.01
CA PRO A 52 -5.83 7.19 14.36
C PRO A 52 -5.11 6.22 13.41
N LEU A 53 -4.81 6.68 12.19
CA LEU A 53 -4.09 5.91 11.18
C LEU A 53 -2.58 6.18 11.18
N TRP A 54 -2.08 7.12 12.00
CA TRP A 54 -0.70 7.60 11.94
C TRP A 54 0.32 6.48 12.14
N GLU A 55 0.07 5.55 13.07
CA GLU A 55 0.94 4.40 13.34
C GLU A 55 1.00 3.41 12.15
N PHE A 56 -0.06 3.35 11.35
CA PHE A 56 -0.19 2.41 10.24
C PHE A 56 0.16 3.03 8.88
N ARG A 57 0.47 4.34 8.83
CA ARG A 57 0.63 5.12 7.59
C ARG A 57 1.70 4.59 6.64
N MET A 58 2.70 3.88 7.14
CA MET A 58 3.81 3.35 6.35
C MET A 58 3.46 2.07 5.57
N GLY A 59 2.31 1.45 5.85
CA GLY A 59 1.86 0.25 5.15
C GLY A 59 2.74 -1.00 5.38
N THR A 60 3.67 -0.94 6.33
CA THR A 60 4.57 -2.04 6.64
C THR A 60 3.83 -3.10 7.45
N LYS A 61 3.88 -4.35 6.99
CA LYS A 61 3.64 -5.50 7.86
C LYS A 61 4.81 -5.55 8.83
N THR A 62 4.62 -5.36 10.13
CA THR A 62 5.64 -5.79 11.10
C THR A 62 5.89 -7.28 10.87
N PRO A 63 7.08 -7.74 10.43
CA PRO A 63 7.35 -9.16 10.35
C PRO A 63 7.85 -9.58 11.73
N LEU A 64 6.93 -9.83 12.66
CA LEU A 64 7.19 -10.72 13.78
C LEU A 64 6.42 -12.01 13.54
N ARG A 65 6.75 -12.67 12.43
CA ARG A 65 6.64 -14.12 12.37
C ARG A 65 7.80 -14.62 11.54
N GLU A 66 8.70 -15.29 12.25
CA GLU A 66 9.83 -16.04 11.74
C GLU A 66 9.41 -16.88 10.53
N SER A 67 10.28 -16.88 9.52
CA SER A 67 10.03 -17.45 8.22
C SER A 67 9.86 -18.97 8.29
N THR A 68 8.65 -19.47 8.05
CA THR A 68 8.51 -20.65 7.19
C THR A 68 8.49 -20.14 5.75
N ARG A 69 9.55 -20.46 4.99
CA ARG A 69 9.59 -20.22 3.55
C ARG A 69 8.57 -21.14 2.90
N GLU A 70 7.45 -20.61 2.46
CA GLU A 70 6.57 -21.31 1.52
C GLU A 70 6.65 -20.56 0.19
N GLU A 71 7.38 -21.18 -0.74
CA GLU A 71 7.46 -20.83 -2.15
C GLU A 71 6.02 -20.79 -2.71
N PRO A 72 5.55 -19.68 -3.32
CA PRO A 72 4.26 -19.70 -3.98
C PRO A 72 4.31 -20.64 -5.18
N ALA A 73 3.39 -21.60 -5.14
CA ALA A 73 3.16 -22.65 -6.12
C ALA A 73 3.09 -22.14 -7.57
N GLY A 74 3.72 -22.93 -8.44
CA GLY A 74 3.39 -23.21 -9.84
C GLY A 74 2.62 -22.16 -10.63
N GLN A 75 3.29 -21.56 -11.60
CA GLN A 75 2.64 -21.09 -12.83
C GLN A 75 2.73 -22.22 -13.84
N ASP A 76 1.63 -22.97 -13.99
CA ASP A 76 1.28 -23.67 -15.21
C ASP A 76 0.61 -22.66 -16.15
N ASP A 77 1.34 -22.24 -17.18
CA ASP A 77 0.78 -21.60 -18.37
C ASP A 77 0.74 -22.69 -19.46
N GLU A 78 -0.46 -23.12 -19.84
CA GLU A 78 -0.75 -23.96 -21.02
C GLU A 78 -0.91 -23.11 -22.29
#